data_AF-A0A841MKN7-F1
#
_entry.id   AF-A0A841MKN7-F1
#
_cell.length_a   1.000
_cell.length_b   1.000
_cell.length_c   1.000
_cell.angle_alpha   90.00
_cell.angle_beta   90.00
_cell.angle_gamma   90.00
#
_symmetry.space_group_name_H-M   'P 1'
#
loop_
_entity.id
_entity.type
_entity.pdbx_description
1 polymer ?
#
loop_
_entity_poly.entity_id
_entity_poly.type
_entity_poly.pdbx_seq_one_letter_code
_entity_poly.pdbx_strand_id
1 'polypeptide(L)'
;MEKTDVSFLLSLPLLMLWGYSSIEKVLFWQESYRAFLNQPFPNPWGIVLAYVVPGFEILLVILLLFPETRWWGFLGSALLLNSFTVYVGMVWIGVFPETPCNCAGLINLLNWEGHLFLNLGFFSLTVLGLWFTKRGAEAPPDGVKLKSD
;
A
#
# COMPACT_ATOMS: atom_id res chain seq x y z
N MET A 1 -3.41 -26.10 7.18
CA MET A 1 -4.06 -24.83 6.81
C MET A 1 -4.27 -24.84 5.31
N GLU A 2 -5.49 -24.59 4.87
CA GLU A 2 -5.76 -24.40 3.45
C GLU A 2 -5.05 -23.11 2.99
N LYS A 3 -4.66 -23.01 1.70
CA LYS A 3 -3.99 -21.79 1.18
C LYS A 3 -4.85 -20.54 1.40
N THR A 4 -6.17 -20.70 1.38
CA THR A 4 -7.16 -19.67 1.68
C THR A 4 -6.98 -19.10 3.09
N ASP A 5 -6.76 -19.96 4.09
CA ASP A 5 -6.54 -19.56 5.49
C ASP A 5 -5.25 -18.74 5.66
N VAL A 6 -4.18 -19.17 5.00
CA VAL A 6 -2.87 -18.48 5.06
C VAL A 6 -2.95 -17.10 4.40
N SER A 7 -3.61 -16.99 3.25
CA SER A 7 -3.80 -15.71 2.57
C SER A 7 -4.56 -14.71 3.44
N PHE A 8 -5.56 -15.18 4.19
CA PHE A 8 -6.32 -14.34 5.10
C PHE A 8 -5.45 -13.87 6.26
N LEU A 9 -4.72 -14.78 6.91
CA LEU A 9 -3.80 -14.44 8.00
C LEU A 9 -2.77 -13.37 7.59
N LEU A 10 -2.19 -13.50 6.39
CA LEU A 10 -1.23 -12.53 5.85
C LEU A 10 -1.86 -11.18 5.50
N SER A 11 -3.16 -11.16 5.19
CA SER A 11 -3.88 -9.92 4.89
C SER A 11 -4.21 -9.08 6.13
N LEU A 12 -4.38 -9.71 7.30
CA LEU A 12 -4.71 -9.02 8.55
C LEU A 12 -3.77 -7.86 8.93
N PRO A 13 -2.43 -8.05 8.97
CA PRO A 13 -1.53 -6.94 9.29
C PRO A 13 -1.57 -5.82 8.24
N LEU A 14 -1.77 -6.15 6.96
CA LEU A 14 -1.93 -5.15 5.89
C LEU A 14 -3.26 -4.40 6.02
N LEU A 15 -4.35 -5.08 6.38
CA LEU A 15 -5.64 -4.45 6.66
C LEU A 15 -5.53 -3.45 7.82
N MET A 16 -4.80 -3.81 8.88
CA MET A 16 -4.53 -2.91 9.99
C MET A 16 -3.70 -1.70 9.54
N LEU A 17 -2.63 -1.93 8.77
CA LEU A 17 -1.76 -0.86 8.26
C LEU A 17 -2.55 0.13 7.39
N TRP A 18 -3.22 -0.34 6.34
CA TRP A 18 -3.94 0.50 5.40
C TRP A 18 -5.20 1.10 6.02
N GLY A 19 -5.91 0.35 6.87
CA GLY A 19 -7.09 0.82 7.59
C GLY A 19 -6.72 1.95 8.55
N TYR A 20 -5.70 1.75 9.39
CA TYR A 20 -5.24 2.78 10.31
C TYR A 20 -4.75 4.02 9.55
N SER A 21 -3.88 3.83 8.57
CA SER A 21 -3.28 4.90 7.77
C SER A 21 -4.32 5.74 7.02
N SER A 22 -5.32 5.11 6.42
CA SER A 22 -6.36 5.82 5.67
C SER A 22 -7.32 6.56 6.58
N ILE A 23 -7.72 5.94 7.70
CA ILE A 23 -8.58 6.57 8.70
C ILE A 23 -7.91 7.81 9.29
N GLU A 24 -6.63 7.72 9.64
CA GLU A 24 -5.87 8.86 10.17
C GLU A 24 -5.86 10.02 9.18
N LYS A 25 -5.57 9.74 7.89
CA LYS A 25 -5.57 10.76 6.83
C LYS A 25 -6.91 11.43 6.58
N VAL A 26 -8.00 10.67 6.70
CA VAL A 26 -9.36 11.17 6.47
C VAL A 26 -9.89 11.95 7.68
N LEU A 27 -9.68 11.44 8.90
CA LEU A 27 -10.15 12.10 10.12
C LEU A 27 -9.37 13.39 10.40
N PHE A 28 -8.04 13.38 10.20
CA PHE A 28 -7.16 14.53 10.40
C PHE A 28 -6.74 15.12 9.05
N TRP A 29 -7.74 15.47 8.24
CA TRP A 29 -7.53 15.90 6.86
C TRP A 29 -6.62 17.13 6.74
N GLN A 30 -6.79 18.13 7.61
CA GLN A 30 -6.03 19.39 7.52
C GLN A 30 -4.54 19.17 7.80
N GLU A 31 -4.24 18.37 8.81
CA GLU A 31 -2.90 17.97 9.22
C GLU A 31 -2.23 17.14 8.12
N SER A 32 -2.95 16.14 7.61
CA SER A 32 -2.48 15.23 6.56
C SER A 32 -2.22 15.97 5.24
N TYR A 33 -3.15 16.85 4.85
CA TYR A 33 -3.00 17.68 3.65
C TYR A 33 -1.77 18.58 3.73
N ARG A 34 -1.55 19.24 4.87
CA ARG A 34 -0.33 20.05 5.10
C ARG A 34 0.92 19.19 5.11
N ALA A 35 0.87 17.99 5.69
CA ALA A 35 2.00 17.07 5.69
C ALA A 35 2.41 16.69 4.24
N PHE A 36 1.44 16.44 3.35
CA PHE A 36 1.71 16.20 1.93
C PHE A 36 2.28 17.41 1.18
N LEU A 37 1.84 18.62 1.52
CA LEU A 37 2.39 19.86 0.94
C LEU A 37 3.81 20.18 1.41
N ASN A 38 4.20 19.69 2.59
CA ASN A 38 5.54 19.87 3.16
C ASN A 38 6.54 18.78 2.72
N GLN A 39 6.15 17.91 1.78
CA GLN A 39 7.07 16.96 1.17
C GLN A 39 7.96 17.67 0.15
N PRO A 40 9.13 17.12 -0.25
CA PRO A 40 10.07 17.76 -1.17
C PRO A 40 9.60 17.76 -2.64
N PHE A 41 8.28 17.76 -2.86
CA PHE A 41 7.64 17.80 -4.17
C PHE A 41 7.01 19.18 -4.42
N PRO A 42 6.87 19.61 -5.68
CA PRO A 42 6.09 20.80 -6.00
C PRO A 42 4.66 20.69 -5.46
N ASN A 43 4.12 21.80 -4.92
CA ASN A 43 2.78 21.84 -4.31
C ASN A 43 1.68 21.13 -5.12
N PRO A 44 1.57 21.25 -6.46
CA PRO A 44 0.56 20.52 -7.22
C PRO A 44 0.60 19.00 -7.01
N TRP A 45 1.80 18.42 -6.89
CA TRP A 45 1.97 17.00 -6.59
C TRP A 45 1.56 16.67 -5.16
N GLY A 46 1.91 17.51 -4.18
CA GLY A 46 1.46 17.35 -2.80
C GLY A 46 -0.06 17.33 -2.68
N ILE A 47 -0.76 18.21 -3.41
CA ILE A 47 -2.24 18.22 -3.47
C ILE A 47 -2.76 16.90 -4.03
N VAL A 48 -2.23 16.45 -5.18
CA VAL A 48 -2.66 15.19 -5.81
C VAL A 48 -2.44 14.00 -4.87
N LEU A 49 -1.27 13.91 -4.24
CA LEU A 49 -0.92 12.84 -3.32
C LEU A 49 -1.83 12.82 -2.09
N ALA A 50 -2.20 14.00 -1.56
CA ALA A 50 -3.10 14.10 -0.42
C ALA A 50 -4.47 13.46 -0.65
N TYR A 51 -4.95 13.41 -1.89
CA TYR A 51 -6.20 12.71 -2.23
C TYR A 51 -5.95 11.26 -2.70
N VAL A 52 -4.97 11.06 -3.57
CA VAL A 52 -4.73 9.76 -4.22
C VAL A 52 -4.26 8.72 -3.23
N VAL A 53 -3.34 9.07 -2.33
CA VAL A 53 -2.77 8.13 -1.35
C VAL A 53 -3.86 7.56 -0.43
N PRO A 54 -4.63 8.35 0.34
CA PRO A 54 -5.68 7.78 1.19
C PRO A 54 -6.77 7.06 0.38
N GLY A 55 -7.08 7.53 -0.84
CA GLY A 55 -8.01 6.83 -1.74
C GLY A 55 -7.51 5.43 -2.12
N PHE A 56 -6.23 5.30 -2.45
CA PHE A 56 -5.60 3.99 -2.73
C PHE A 56 -5.54 3.12 -1.48
N GLU A 57 -5.21 3.67 -0.32
CA GLU A 57 -5.17 2.92 0.94
C GLU A 57 -6.55 2.31 1.28
N ILE A 58 -7.65 3.07 1.11
CA ILE A 58 -9.02 2.57 1.29
C ILE A 58 -9.34 1.47 0.27
N LEU A 59 -8.96 1.67 -1.00
CA LEU A 59 -9.14 0.65 -2.04
C LEU A 59 -8.41 -0.65 -1.68
N LEU A 60 -7.18 -0.58 -1.16
CA LEU A 60 -6.42 -1.75 -0.73
C LEU A 60 -7.09 -2.49 0.43
N VAL A 61 -7.68 -1.76 1.39
CA VAL A 61 -8.48 -2.37 2.47
C VAL A 61 -9.63 -3.19 1.87
N ILE A 62 -10.39 -2.59 0.96
CA ILE A 62 -11.52 -3.26 0.30
C ILE A 62 -11.04 -4.51 -0.46
N LEU A 63 -9.97 -4.39 -1.24
CA LEU A 63 -9.43 -5.52 -2.01
C LEU A 63 -8.90 -6.66 -1.12
N LEU A 64 -8.31 -6.37 0.04
CA LEU A 64 -7.77 -7.38 0.94
C LEU A 64 -8.86 -8.13 1.73
N LEU A 65 -10.01 -7.48 1.99
CA LEU A 65 -11.12 -8.07 2.74
C LEU A 65 -11.73 -9.26 2.00
N PHE A 66 -11.99 -9.14 0.70
CA PHE A 66 -12.69 -10.18 -0.06
C PHE A 66 -11.72 -11.22 -0.65
N PRO A 67 -11.97 -12.53 -0.48
CA PRO A 67 -11.09 -13.58 -1.00
C PRO A 67 -10.86 -13.49 -2.52
N GLU A 68 -11.91 -13.15 -3.28
CA GLU A 68 -11.92 -13.01 -4.74
C GLU A 68 -10.93 -11.95 -5.24
N THR A 69 -10.79 -10.84 -4.51
CA THR A 69 -9.97 -9.68 -4.90
C THR A 69 -8.66 -9.58 -4.13
N ARG A 70 -8.43 -10.47 -3.16
CA ARG A 70 -7.27 -10.43 -2.26
C ARG A 70 -5.93 -10.48 -2.98
N TRP A 71 -5.85 -11.17 -4.11
CA TRP A 71 -4.65 -11.18 -4.94
C TRP A 71 -4.29 -9.76 -5.43
N TRP A 72 -5.28 -9.01 -5.90
CA TRP A 72 -5.11 -7.61 -6.29
C TRP A 72 -4.80 -6.71 -5.10
N GLY A 73 -5.37 -7.01 -3.92
CA GLY A 73 -5.03 -6.33 -2.67
C GLY A 73 -3.57 -6.50 -2.28
N PHE A 74 -3.02 -7.72 -2.37
CA PHE A 74 -1.59 -7.96 -2.12
C PHE A 74 -0.70 -7.31 -3.18
N LEU A 75 -1.07 -7.39 -4.48
CA LEU A 75 -0.31 -6.76 -5.55
C LEU A 75 -0.26 -5.24 -5.38
N GLY A 76 -1.41 -4.61 -5.16
CA GLY A 76 -1.49 -3.16 -4.95
C GLY A 76 -0.74 -2.73 -3.69
N SER A 77 -0.81 -3.52 -2.61
CA SER A 77 -0.03 -3.28 -1.40
C SER A 77 1.48 -3.34 -1.70
N ALA A 78 1.94 -4.32 -2.48
CA ALA A 78 3.35 -4.46 -2.85
C ALA A 78 3.84 -3.24 -3.63
N LEU A 79 3.06 -2.77 -4.61
CA LEU A 79 3.41 -1.60 -5.43
C LEU A 79 3.45 -0.32 -4.61
N LEU A 80 2.46 -0.11 -3.73
CA LEU A 80 2.40 1.08 -2.89
C LEU A 80 3.51 1.08 -1.83
N LEU A 81 3.74 -0.05 -1.15
CA LEU A 81 4.84 -0.21 -0.19
C LEU A 81 6.20 -0.03 -0.87
N ASN A 82 6.40 -0.56 -2.07
CA ASN A 82 7.64 -0.35 -2.81
C ASN A 82 7.85 1.14 -3.13
N SER A 83 6.81 1.84 -3.57
CA SER A 83 6.87 3.28 -3.83
C SER A 83 7.24 4.08 -2.58
N PHE A 84 6.63 3.77 -1.44
CA PHE A 84 6.97 4.37 -0.14
C PHE A 84 8.37 4.01 0.34
N THR A 85 8.81 2.76 0.11
CA THR A 85 10.17 2.30 0.45
C THR A 85 11.22 3.07 -0.34
N VAL A 86 11.03 3.22 -1.65
CA VAL A 86 11.94 4.01 -2.49
C VAL A 86 11.97 5.46 -2.03
N TYR A 87 10.81 6.06 -1.76
CA TYR A 87 10.72 7.43 -1.25
C TYR A 87 11.48 7.62 0.08
N VAL A 88 11.15 6.80 1.08
CA VAL A 88 11.80 6.83 2.41
C VAL A 88 13.30 6.56 2.29
N GLY A 89 13.70 5.63 1.42
CA GLY A 89 15.11 5.35 1.15
C GLY A 89 15.87 6.56 0.60
N MET A 90 15.27 7.30 -0.34
CA MET A 90 15.85 8.56 -0.85
C MET A 90 15.98 9.62 0.24
N VAL A 91 14.99 9.74 1.12
CA VAL A 91 15.08 10.67 2.27
C VAL A 91 16.20 10.24 3.22
N TRP A 92 16.29 8.95 3.54
CA TRP A 92 17.27 8.43 4.49
C TRP A 92 18.73 8.58 4.01
N ILE A 93 19.00 8.38 2.72
CA ILE A 93 20.34 8.58 2.14
C ILE A 93 20.67 10.06 1.84
N GLY A 94 19.75 10.98 2.13
CA GLY A 94 19.98 12.43 2.00
C GLY A 94 19.93 12.95 0.56
N VAL A 95 19.08 12.39 -0.30
CA VAL A 95 18.92 12.89 -1.69
C VAL A 95 18.35 14.32 -1.73
N PHE A 96 17.51 14.68 -0.75
CA PHE A 96 16.82 15.97 -0.72
C PHE A 96 17.63 17.05 0.01
N PRO A 97 17.53 18.34 -0.41
CA PRO A 97 18.25 19.44 0.22
C PRO A 97 17.89 19.66 1.69
N GLU A 98 16.63 19.39 2.04
CA GLU A 98 16.10 19.49 3.39
C GLU A 98 15.35 18.20 3.72
N THR A 99 15.53 17.70 4.94
CA THR A 99 14.79 16.52 5.42
C THR A 99 13.35 16.94 5.71
N PRO A 100 12.35 16.34 5.04
CA PRO A 100 10.96 16.70 5.26
C PRO A 100 10.54 16.40 6.71
N CYS A 101 9.55 17.12 7.22
CA CYS A 101 9.00 16.81 8.53
C CYS A 101 8.30 15.44 8.50
N ASN A 102 8.64 14.56 9.45
CA ASN A 102 7.86 13.36 9.80
C ASN A 102 6.59 13.77 10.56
N CYS A 103 5.76 14.64 9.98
CA CYS A 103 4.61 15.25 10.66
C CYS A 103 3.31 14.43 10.51
N ALA A 104 3.34 13.20 9.97
CA ALA A 104 2.15 12.43 9.60
C ALA A 104 1.96 11.12 10.41
N GLY A 105 0.93 11.09 11.27
CA GLY A 105 0.38 9.88 11.90
C GLY A 105 1.22 9.20 12.99
N LEU A 106 0.84 7.95 13.34
CA LEU A 106 1.44 7.10 14.38
C LEU A 106 2.96 6.94 14.26
N ILE A 107 3.50 7.22 13.06
CA ILE A 107 4.89 6.94 12.69
C ILE A 107 5.81 8.15 12.96
N ASN A 108 5.29 9.25 13.52
CA ASN A 108 6.11 10.37 14.02
C ASN A 108 7.09 9.94 15.13
N LEU A 109 6.88 8.76 15.74
CA LEU A 109 7.77 8.13 16.73
C LEU A 109 8.98 7.40 16.12
N LEU A 110 8.92 7.03 14.83
CA LEU A 110 10.02 6.33 14.17
C LEU A 110 10.87 7.32 13.36
N ASN A 111 12.19 7.15 13.43
CA ASN A 111 13.08 7.82 12.49
C ASN A 111 12.90 7.24 11.07
N TRP A 112 13.44 7.91 10.05
CA TRP A 112 13.38 7.46 8.65
C TRP A 112 13.89 6.03 8.43
N GLU A 113 14.95 5.64 9.14
CA GLU A 113 15.46 4.26 9.15
C GLU A 113 14.40 3.26 9.64
N GLY A 114 13.70 3.60 10.72
CA GLY A 114 12.63 2.76 11.27
C GLY A 114 11.46 2.58 10.29
N HIS A 115 11.08 3.65 9.59
CA HIS A 115 10.08 3.59 8.52
C HIS A 115 10.53 2.65 7.38
N LEU A 116 11.81 2.69 7.01
CA LEU A 116 12.35 1.85 5.95
C LEU A 116 12.23 0.37 6.31
N PHE A 117 12.65 -0.02 7.51
CA PHE A 117 12.52 -1.40 7.98
C PHE A 117 11.06 -1.85 8.12
N LEU A 118 10.17 -0.97 8.60
CA LEU A 118 8.75 -1.24 8.68
C LEU A 118 8.17 -1.54 7.29
N ASN A 119 8.47 -0.68 6.30
CA ASN A 119 8.02 -0.86 4.93
C ASN A 119 8.55 -2.14 4.30
N LEU A 120 9.83 -2.47 4.51
CA LEU A 120 10.44 -3.72 4.01
C LEU A 120 9.80 -4.96 4.65
N GLY A 121 9.47 -4.91 5.95
CA GLY A 121 8.75 -5.97 6.64
C GLY A 121 7.36 -6.21 6.04
N PHE A 122 6.57 -5.16 5.87
CA PHE A 122 5.26 -5.27 5.23
C PHE A 122 5.35 -5.65 3.75
N PHE A 123 6.35 -5.14 3.01
CA PHE A 123 6.57 -5.52 1.62
C PHE A 123 6.82 -7.04 1.51
N SER A 124 7.63 -7.60 2.41
CA SER A 124 7.86 -9.05 2.48
C SER A 124 6.56 -9.83 2.69
N LEU A 125 5.65 -9.34 3.55
CA LEU A 125 4.32 -9.93 3.73
C LEU A 125 3.48 -9.91 2.45
N THR A 126 3.57 -8.83 1.65
CA THR A 126 2.84 -8.78 0.37
C THR A 126 3.35 -9.82 -0.63
N VAL A 127 4.67 -10.04 -0.69
CA VAL A 127 5.28 -11.04 -1.57
C VAL A 127 4.84 -12.45 -1.14
N LEU A 128 4.85 -12.73 0.17
CA LEU A 128 4.32 -14.00 0.69
C LEU A 128 2.83 -14.16 0.39
N GLY A 129 2.04 -13.10 0.59
CA GLY A 129 0.61 -13.09 0.28
C GLY A 129 0.31 -13.40 -1.19
N LEU A 130 1.08 -12.82 -2.11
CA LEU A 130 0.98 -13.11 -3.55
C LEU A 130 1.34 -14.56 -3.89
N TRP A 131 2.31 -15.15 -3.19
CA TRP A 131 2.70 -16.54 -3.42
C TRP A 131 1.63 -17.53 -2.95
N PHE A 132 0.95 -17.23 -1.84
CA PHE A 132 -0.10 -18.08 -1.28
C PHE A 132 -1.49 -17.83 -1.88
N THR A 133 -1.70 -16.70 -2.57
CA THR A 133 -2.97 -16.36 -3.20
C THR A 133 -2.93 -16.73 -4.68
N LYS A 134 -3.93 -17.48 -5.17
CA LYS A 134 -4.07 -17.71 -6.62
C LYS A 134 -4.65 -16.45 -7.25
N ARG A 135 -4.12 -16.02 -8.40
CA ARG A 135 -4.77 -15.00 -9.22
C ARG A 135 -6.10 -15.61 -9.68
N GLY A 136 -7.21 -15.06 -9.21
CA GLY A 136 -8.55 -15.36 -9.75
C GLY A 136 -8.62 -14.82 -11.17
N ALA A 137 -8.03 -15.53 -12.13
CA ALA A 137 -8.40 -15.41 -13.52
C ALA A 137 -9.54 -16.42 -13.70
N GLU A 138 -10.73 -15.89 -13.98
CA GLU A 138 -11.81 -16.67 -14.60
C GLU A 138 -11.20 -17.58 -15.66
N ALA A 139 -11.49 -18.88 -15.57
CA ALA A 139 -11.39 -19.71 -16.76
C ALA A 139 -12.26 -19.03 -17.84
N PRO A 140 -11.80 -18.91 -19.09
CA PRO A 140 -12.70 -18.55 -20.19
C PRO A 140 -13.91 -19.49 -20.09
N PRO A 141 -15.16 -19.03 -20.31
CA PRO A 141 -16.29 -19.94 -20.33
C PRO A 141 -15.96 -21.07 -21.32
N ASP A 142 -15.90 -22.30 -20.80
CA ASP A 142 -15.70 -23.53 -21.58
C ASP A 142 -16.75 -23.57 -22.69
N GLY A 143 -16.40 -23.11 -23.89
CA GLY A 143 -17.41 -22.93 -24.94
C GLY A 143 -16.94 -22.38 -26.28
N VAL A 144 -15.80 -21.68 -26.38
CA VAL A 144 -15.31 -21.25 -27.69
C VAL A 144 -14.54 -22.39 -28.34
N LYS A 145 -15.27 -23.33 -28.96
CA LYS A 145 -14.70 -24.22 -29.98
C LYS A 145 -14.18 -23.34 -31.11
N LEU A 146 -12.86 -23.27 -31.27
CA LEU A 146 -12.23 -22.76 -32.48
C LEU A 146 -12.72 -23.64 -33.63
N LYS A 147 -13.59 -23.08 -34.47
CA LYS A 147 -14.00 -23.69 -35.71
C LYS A 147 -12.79 -23.63 -36.65
N SER A 148 -12.19 -24.78 -36.90
CA SER A 148 -11.22 -24.94 -37.97
C SER A 148 -11.97 -24.89 -39.30
N ASP A 149 -11.88 -23.76 -39.99
CA ASP A 149 -12.17 -23.66 -41.42
C ASP A 149 -10.86 -23.87 -42.21
#